data_AF-A0A956HMW6-F1
#
_entry.id   AF-A0A956HMW6-F1
#
_cell.length_a   1.000
_cell.length_b   1.000
_cell.length_c   1.000
_cell.angle_alpha   90.00
_cell.angle_beta   90.00
_cell.angle_gamma   90.00
#
_symmetry.space_group_name_H-M   'P 1'
#
loop_
_entity.id
_entity.type
_entity.pdbx_description
1 polymer ?
#
loop_
_entity_poly.entity_id
_entity_poly.type
_entity_poly.pdbx_seq_one_letter_code
_entity_poly.pdbx_strand_id
1 'polypeptide(L)'
;MQGGACNFFTGLVFVCLVPLGCGDSELGTGEGTNNAASVGLTTTGASQDTSPGPGTDSTASTEGTDGSGSAGTDGSSGGSGASIKFDVGAVPEGTSSTGVDPCDTGGTAGCECTIPDHTPCDAGTTDPFLAMGVNCPGEFQTTAVAMGNPGAIGIRALFGPTPTFNPREGQVYAVIGSGLVADLNNATPPGDNDAGPTHCNDDLGAYDKGATLPQPIMTNPVGGDCTQNAGLIGTGDCSNTIQNQFNQGTSANDYTELRIIANVPPDVTSFSYDFAFFTVEWPYYANSQYNDMYVGWLSSEVWTGNISFDNNGNPISLNASFLDFTDQGGGLQEFAGTCMRQHAGTSWLSTTAGVAPGEQITIVFAIMDLSDSILDSYVFLDNFQWGCEAMGKPMTEPVG
;
A
#
# COMPACT_ATOMS: atom_id res chain seq x y z
N MET A 1 34.46 41.56 47.35
CA MET A 1 33.70 41.17 48.56
C MET A 1 32.34 40.71 48.04
N GLN A 2 31.82 39.50 48.16
CA GLN A 2 32.03 38.27 48.95
C GLN A 2 31.69 37.10 47.99
N GLY A 3 32.57 36.09 47.79
CA GLY A 3 32.57 34.77 48.47
C GLY A 3 31.69 33.75 47.69
N GLY A 4 32.19 32.75 46.95
CA GLY A 4 32.88 31.49 47.34
C GLY A 4 31.90 30.31 47.16
N ALA A 5 32.18 29.09 46.69
CA ALA A 5 33.41 28.35 46.36
C ALA A 5 33.07 27.01 45.61
N CYS A 6 34.11 26.39 45.00
CA CYS A 6 34.37 24.95 44.74
C CYS A 6 33.44 24.12 43.80
N ASN A 7 33.91 23.25 42.90
CA ASN A 7 34.98 22.24 43.04
C ASN A 7 35.73 21.92 41.73
N PHE A 8 37.00 21.55 41.89
CA PHE A 8 37.88 20.90 40.93
C PHE A 8 37.61 19.38 40.90
N PHE A 9 37.59 18.76 39.72
CA PHE A 9 38.03 17.38 39.51
C PHE A 9 38.83 17.28 38.20
N THR A 10 39.87 16.46 38.28
CA THR A 10 41.05 16.31 37.42
C THR A 10 40.89 15.35 36.24
N GLY A 11 41.63 15.60 35.14
CA GLY A 11 42.04 14.62 34.12
C GLY A 11 41.79 15.07 32.67
N LEU A 12 42.76 15.72 31.99
CA LEU A 12 43.61 15.15 30.91
C LEU A 12 42.81 14.38 29.83
N VAL A 13 42.77 14.69 28.52
CA VAL A 13 43.74 15.30 27.59
C VAL A 13 42.97 15.97 26.43
N PHE A 14 43.26 17.23 26.12
CA PHE A 14 42.87 17.87 24.85
C PHE A 14 44.12 17.91 23.95
N VAL A 15 44.05 17.29 22.77
CA VAL A 15 45.05 17.47 21.72
C VAL A 15 44.68 18.74 20.94
N CYS A 16 45.57 19.72 20.99
CA CYS A 16 45.50 20.95 20.22
C CYS A 16 46.40 20.79 18.98
N LEU A 17 45.88 21.05 17.78
CA LEU A 17 46.67 21.13 16.55
C LEU A 17 46.04 22.12 15.57
N VAL A 18 46.46 23.37 15.66
CA VAL A 18 46.45 24.45 14.64
C VAL A 18 47.67 25.33 15.05
N PRO A 19 48.49 25.96 14.17
CA PRO A 19 47.98 26.79 13.07
C PRO A 19 48.90 27.03 11.85
N LEU A 20 48.41 27.97 11.02
CA LEU A 20 49.07 28.83 10.00
C LEU A 20 48.61 28.51 8.57
N GLY A 21 48.02 29.43 7.79
CA GLY A 21 47.72 30.84 8.01
C GLY A 21 47.51 31.57 6.68
N CYS A 22 46.49 32.44 6.66
CA CYS A 22 46.33 33.73 5.98
C CYS A 22 46.64 33.93 4.48
N GLY A 23 45.72 34.62 3.80
CA GLY A 23 46.02 35.48 2.66
C GLY A 23 44.80 35.96 1.86
N ASP A 24 44.12 37.01 2.36
CA ASP A 24 43.13 37.83 1.65
C ASP A 24 43.79 38.82 0.67
N SER A 25 42.92 39.52 -0.09
CA SER A 25 43.08 40.77 -0.91
C SER A 25 43.34 40.57 -2.41
N GLU A 26 42.79 41.33 -3.36
CA GLU A 26 41.81 42.45 -3.42
C GLU A 26 41.43 42.68 -4.92
N LEU A 27 40.27 43.30 -5.14
CA LEU A 27 39.87 44.27 -6.20
C LEU A 27 40.62 44.35 -7.56
N GLY A 28 39.84 44.42 -8.65
CA GLY A 28 40.32 44.98 -9.93
C GLY A 28 39.32 44.94 -11.09
N THR A 29 38.78 46.11 -11.44
CA THR A 29 37.88 46.45 -12.57
C THR A 29 38.53 46.33 -13.96
N GLY A 30 37.73 46.09 -15.01
CA GLY A 30 38.14 46.38 -16.40
C GLY A 30 37.10 46.02 -17.48
N GLU A 31 36.42 47.03 -18.02
CA GLU A 31 35.70 46.99 -19.30
C GLU A 31 36.70 46.91 -20.49
N GLY A 32 36.26 46.37 -21.64
CA GLY A 32 37.02 46.51 -22.89
C GLY A 32 36.62 45.58 -24.04
N THR A 33 35.61 46.02 -24.80
CA THR A 33 35.18 45.65 -26.17
C THR A 33 36.19 45.06 -27.17
N ASN A 34 35.76 44.15 -28.05
CA ASN A 34 35.58 44.39 -29.50
C ASN A 34 35.28 43.13 -30.36
N ASN A 35 34.25 43.28 -31.21
CA ASN A 35 34.05 42.75 -32.57
C ASN A 35 33.96 41.23 -32.83
N ALA A 36 33.23 40.72 -33.83
CA ALA A 36 32.13 41.14 -34.72
C ALA A 36 31.95 39.99 -35.75
N ALA A 37 30.80 40.00 -36.45
CA ALA A 37 30.36 39.13 -37.57
C ALA A 37 29.78 37.76 -37.14
N SER A 38 28.48 37.48 -37.18
CA SER A 38 27.33 37.89 -38.02
C SER A 38 27.29 37.35 -39.46
N VAL A 39 26.04 37.16 -39.92
CA VAL A 39 25.51 36.71 -41.23
C VAL A 39 25.27 35.20 -41.32
N GLY A 40 24.07 34.68 -41.60
CA GLY A 40 22.77 35.22 -42.02
C GLY A 40 21.98 34.03 -42.63
N LEU A 41 20.79 33.68 -42.14
CA LEU A 41 19.44 34.16 -42.50
C LEU A 41 19.02 33.92 -43.96
N THR A 42 17.78 33.41 -44.10
CA THR A 42 16.73 33.53 -45.15
C THR A 42 16.30 32.17 -45.73
N THR A 43 15.12 31.59 -45.42
CA THR A 43 13.67 31.96 -45.52
C THR A 43 12.99 31.51 -46.83
N THR A 44 11.69 31.19 -46.69
CA THR A 44 10.60 30.99 -47.70
C THR A 44 10.40 29.55 -48.17
N GLY A 45 9.17 28.99 -48.28
CA GLY A 45 7.83 29.48 -47.99
C GLY A 45 6.73 28.46 -48.39
N ALA A 46 5.60 28.51 -47.67
CA ALA A 46 4.18 28.35 -48.08
C ALA A 46 3.62 27.15 -48.92
N SER A 47 2.63 26.47 -48.30
CA SER A 47 1.22 26.27 -48.74
C SER A 47 0.72 24.95 -49.39
N GLN A 48 -0.54 24.64 -49.04
CA GLN A 48 -1.56 23.72 -49.61
C GLN A 48 -1.57 22.27 -49.05
N ASP A 49 -2.56 21.84 -48.26
CA ASP A 49 -4.02 21.64 -48.50
C ASP A 49 -4.30 20.37 -49.34
N THR A 50 -4.94 19.36 -48.71
CA THR A 50 -6.04 18.52 -49.24
C THR A 50 -6.26 17.25 -48.40
N SER A 51 -7.51 17.08 -47.98
CA SER A 51 -8.13 15.82 -47.53
C SER A 51 -8.17 14.79 -48.66
N PRO A 52 -8.35 13.49 -48.35
CA PRO A 52 -9.56 12.85 -48.89
C PRO A 52 -10.22 11.83 -47.95
N GLY A 53 -11.55 11.84 -47.95
CA GLY A 53 -12.37 10.61 -47.93
C GLY A 53 -13.25 10.59 -49.18
N PRO A 54 -14.26 9.71 -49.28
CA PRO A 54 -14.33 8.29 -48.94
C PRO A 54 -14.59 7.44 -50.21
N GLY A 55 -14.41 6.11 -50.12
CA GLY A 55 -14.67 5.18 -51.23
C GLY A 55 -15.48 3.97 -50.78
N THR A 56 -16.74 3.93 -51.19
CA THR A 56 -17.71 2.84 -51.12
C THR A 56 -17.39 1.73 -52.11
N ASP A 57 -17.64 0.46 -51.77
CA ASP A 57 -18.45 -0.40 -52.65
C ASP A 57 -19.10 -1.60 -51.94
N SER A 58 -20.22 -2.00 -52.54
CA SER A 58 -21.37 -2.69 -51.95
C SER A 58 -21.47 -4.17 -52.36
N THR A 59 -22.23 -4.97 -51.60
CA THR A 59 -23.25 -5.99 -52.04
C THR A 59 -23.69 -6.81 -50.80
N ALA A 60 -24.87 -6.57 -50.19
CA ALA A 60 -26.23 -7.04 -50.54
C ALA A 60 -26.33 -8.58 -50.63
N SER A 61 -27.14 -9.31 -49.84
CA SER A 61 -28.62 -9.25 -49.72
C SER A 61 -29.08 -10.12 -48.52
N THR A 62 -30.01 -9.68 -47.63
CA THR A 62 -31.52 -9.80 -47.66
C THR A 62 -32.02 -11.27 -47.69
N GLU A 63 -33.04 -11.80 -47.01
CA GLU A 63 -34.29 -11.43 -46.28
C GLU A 63 -34.51 -12.55 -45.20
N GLY A 64 -35.42 -12.50 -44.22
CA GLY A 64 -36.70 -11.81 -44.15
C GLY A 64 -37.42 -12.01 -42.82
N THR A 65 -38.58 -11.39 -42.79
CA THR A 65 -39.37 -10.89 -41.66
C THR A 65 -40.55 -11.81 -41.32
N ASP A 66 -41.28 -11.39 -40.28
CA ASP A 66 -42.68 -11.67 -39.91
C ASP A 66 -42.91 -12.92 -39.06
N GLY A 67 -43.67 -12.89 -37.95
CA GLY A 67 -44.58 -11.85 -37.44
C GLY A 67 -45.88 -12.52 -36.97
N SER A 68 -46.53 -11.90 -35.97
CA SER A 68 -47.88 -12.20 -35.45
C SER A 68 -47.95 -13.31 -34.37
N GLY A 69 -48.70 -13.20 -33.27
CA GLY A 69 -49.61 -12.15 -32.84
C GLY A 69 -50.57 -12.69 -31.75
N SER A 70 -50.88 -11.80 -30.81
CA SER A 70 -52.16 -11.62 -30.10
C SER A 70 -52.69 -12.60 -29.03
N ALA A 71 -52.87 -11.99 -27.85
CA ALA A 71 -54.04 -11.96 -26.98
C ALA A 71 -54.54 -13.24 -26.28
N GLY A 72 -54.54 -13.16 -24.95
CA GLY A 72 -55.21 -14.08 -24.04
C GLY A 72 -56.67 -13.75 -23.76
N THR A 73 -57.32 -14.71 -23.09
CA THR A 73 -58.53 -14.55 -22.29
C THR A 73 -58.57 -15.61 -21.19
N ASP A 74 -59.17 -15.20 -20.07
CA ASP A 74 -59.35 -15.79 -18.73
C ASP A 74 -59.66 -17.28 -18.56
N GLY A 75 -59.35 -17.80 -17.35
CA GLY A 75 -60.09 -18.94 -16.80
C GLY A 75 -59.49 -19.73 -15.62
N SER A 76 -59.39 -19.11 -14.42
CA SER A 76 -59.68 -19.64 -13.07
C SER A 76 -59.08 -20.96 -12.49
N SER A 77 -58.95 -20.92 -11.15
CA SER A 77 -58.59 -21.95 -10.14
C SER A 77 -57.08 -22.23 -10.00
N GLY A 78 -56.43 -22.23 -8.84
CA GLY A 78 -56.85 -22.12 -7.44
C GLY A 78 -55.85 -22.93 -6.60
N GLY A 79 -55.20 -22.33 -5.59
CA GLY A 79 -54.63 -23.06 -4.45
C GLY A 79 -53.10 -23.07 -4.26
N SER A 80 -52.68 -22.37 -3.20
CA SER A 80 -51.62 -22.71 -2.24
C SER A 80 -50.15 -22.84 -2.66
N GLY A 81 -49.41 -21.77 -2.33
CA GLY A 81 -48.15 -21.75 -1.56
C GLY A 81 -47.11 -22.86 -1.74
N ALA A 82 -45.93 -22.47 -2.22
CA ALA A 82 -44.66 -22.97 -1.71
C ALA A 82 -43.56 -21.93 -2.00
N SER A 83 -42.93 -21.46 -0.93
CA SER A 83 -41.65 -20.76 -0.92
C SER A 83 -40.60 -21.60 -1.66
N ILE A 84 -39.88 -20.98 -2.58
CA ILE A 84 -38.70 -21.58 -3.21
C ILE A 84 -37.63 -21.66 -2.13
N LYS A 85 -37.39 -22.87 -1.62
CA LYS A 85 -36.24 -23.19 -0.78
C LYS A 85 -35.00 -23.25 -1.68
N PHE A 86 -34.00 -22.45 -1.35
CA PHE A 86 -32.65 -22.61 -1.85
C PHE A 86 -32.06 -23.87 -1.20
N ASP A 87 -31.89 -24.92 -1.99
CA ASP A 87 -31.24 -26.16 -1.59
C ASP A 87 -29.74 -26.00 -1.83
N VAL A 88 -28.99 -25.68 -0.77
CA VAL A 88 -27.53 -25.81 -0.78
C VAL A 88 -27.22 -27.29 -0.59
N GLY A 89 -27.02 -27.97 -1.71
CA GLY A 89 -26.60 -29.36 -1.74
C GLY A 89 -25.34 -29.58 -0.91
N ALA A 90 -25.30 -30.73 -0.23
CA ALA A 90 -24.20 -31.14 0.62
C ALA A 90 -22.83 -31.01 -0.08
N VAL A 91 -21.88 -30.41 0.64
CA VAL A 91 -20.47 -30.34 0.25
C VAL A 91 -19.93 -31.78 0.10
N PRO A 92 -19.27 -32.13 -1.01
CA PRO A 92 -18.63 -33.43 -1.13
C PRO A 92 -17.46 -33.49 -0.14
N GLU A 93 -17.55 -34.40 0.83
CA GLU A 93 -16.39 -34.84 1.61
C GLU A 93 -15.34 -35.44 0.65
N GLY A 94 -14.09 -34.96 0.75
CA GLY A 94 -12.92 -35.69 0.29
C GLY A 94 -12.19 -35.14 -0.93
N THR A 95 -11.30 -34.17 -0.69
CA THR A 95 -9.98 -34.18 -1.34
C THR A 95 -8.93 -34.11 -0.24
N SER A 96 -8.38 -35.28 0.06
CA SER A 96 -7.31 -35.47 1.04
C SER A 96 -6.06 -34.67 0.65
N SER A 97 -5.81 -33.56 1.36
CA SER A 97 -4.44 -33.18 1.68
C SER A 97 -3.81 -34.37 2.40
N THR A 98 -2.63 -34.79 1.97
CA THR A 98 -1.87 -35.87 2.65
C THR A 98 -1.02 -35.35 3.81
N GLY A 99 -1.23 -34.10 4.22
CA GLY A 99 -0.88 -33.66 5.57
C GLY A 99 -1.99 -34.11 6.51
N VAL A 100 -1.66 -35.03 7.42
CA VAL A 100 -2.53 -35.32 8.56
C VAL A 100 -2.64 -34.01 9.33
N ASP A 101 -3.80 -33.36 9.30
CA ASP A 101 -4.09 -32.26 10.23
C ASP A 101 -4.07 -32.88 11.64
N PRO A 102 -3.09 -32.53 12.50
CA PRO A 102 -3.02 -33.07 13.84
C PRO A 102 -4.26 -32.72 14.68
N CYS A 103 -5.09 -31.76 14.23
CA CYS A 103 -6.17 -31.15 14.99
C CYS A 103 -7.57 -31.70 14.65
N ASP A 104 -7.74 -32.48 13.57
CA ASP A 104 -9.05 -33.02 13.14
C ASP A 104 -9.48 -34.29 13.91
N THR A 105 -8.63 -34.79 14.81
CA THR A 105 -8.96 -35.94 15.67
C THR A 105 -9.09 -35.51 17.12
N GLY A 106 -10.35 -35.28 17.52
CA GLY A 106 -10.73 -34.70 18.79
C GLY A 106 -9.88 -35.07 20.01
N GLY A 107 -9.44 -34.04 20.73
CA GLY A 107 -9.10 -34.13 22.14
C GLY A 107 -7.72 -34.68 22.47
N THR A 108 -6.68 -34.33 21.70
CA THR A 108 -5.29 -34.47 22.19
C THR A 108 -4.81 -33.17 22.85
N ALA A 109 -4.45 -33.28 24.12
CA ALA A 109 -3.71 -32.25 24.87
C ALA A 109 -2.39 -31.97 24.13
N GLY A 110 -2.35 -30.87 23.38
CA GLY A 110 -1.31 -30.54 22.41
C GLY A 110 -1.82 -29.71 21.21
N CYS A 111 -3.15 -29.54 21.08
CA CYS A 111 -3.79 -28.73 20.04
C CYS A 111 -4.47 -27.45 20.58
N GLU A 112 -4.15 -27.01 21.80
CA GLU A 112 -4.63 -25.71 22.26
C GLU A 112 -3.69 -24.66 21.72
N CYS A 113 -4.10 -24.00 20.64
CA CYS A 113 -3.44 -22.79 20.19
C CYS A 113 -3.58 -21.74 21.30
N THR A 114 -2.47 -21.47 21.98
CA THR A 114 -2.46 -20.57 23.15
C THR A 114 -1.96 -19.19 22.75
N ILE A 115 -2.79 -18.50 21.98
CA ILE A 115 -2.60 -17.06 21.73
C ILE A 115 -3.08 -16.32 22.99
N PRO A 116 -2.24 -15.50 23.66
CA PRO A 116 -2.68 -14.64 24.74
C PRO A 116 -3.84 -13.76 24.29
N ASP A 117 -4.81 -13.54 25.18
CA ASP A 117 -5.90 -12.60 24.91
C ASP A 117 -5.33 -11.24 24.55
N HIS A 118 -5.69 -10.73 23.37
CA HIS A 118 -5.30 -9.40 22.94
C HIS A 118 -6.13 -8.35 23.67
N THR A 119 -5.47 -7.30 24.18
CA THR A 119 -6.14 -6.11 24.70
C THR A 119 -5.50 -4.86 24.10
N PRO A 120 -6.26 -4.03 23.36
CA PRO A 120 -5.70 -2.83 22.75
C PRO A 120 -4.98 -1.94 23.76
N CYS A 121 -3.76 -1.53 23.41
CA CYS A 121 -2.82 -0.83 24.27
C CYS A 121 -2.39 0.54 23.72
N ASP A 122 -3.19 1.07 22.81
CA ASP A 122 -2.91 2.23 21.96
C ASP A 122 -3.46 3.54 22.53
N ALA A 123 -4.15 3.50 23.67
CA ALA A 123 -4.71 4.68 24.32
C ALA A 123 -3.62 5.72 24.66
N GLY A 124 -3.65 6.86 23.95
CA GLY A 124 -2.70 7.97 24.14
C GLY A 124 -1.29 7.70 23.65
N THR A 125 -1.09 6.65 22.84
CA THR A 125 0.20 6.38 22.20
C THR A 125 0.53 7.39 21.11
N THR A 126 1.79 7.47 20.72
CA THR A 126 2.24 8.02 19.43
C THR A 126 3.08 7.00 18.65
N ASP A 127 3.19 5.79 19.18
CA ASP A 127 3.94 4.69 18.58
C ASP A 127 3.04 3.98 17.56
N PRO A 128 3.39 3.97 16.26
CA PRO A 128 2.61 3.28 15.25
C PRO A 128 2.49 1.78 15.51
N PHE A 129 3.46 1.14 16.16
CA PHE A 129 3.38 -0.30 16.43
C PHE A 129 2.33 -0.61 17.51
N LEU A 130 2.29 0.18 18.59
CA LEU A 130 1.23 0.04 19.60
C LEU A 130 -0.15 0.35 19.01
N ALA A 131 -0.23 1.32 18.08
CA ALA A 131 -1.47 1.64 17.37
C ALA A 131 -1.95 0.53 16.41
N MET A 132 -1.11 -0.44 16.08
CA MET A 132 -1.49 -1.62 15.30
C MET A 132 -1.81 -2.84 16.17
N GLY A 133 -1.76 -2.71 17.51
CA GLY A 133 -1.86 -3.84 18.43
C GLY A 133 -0.55 -4.63 18.63
N VAL A 134 0.57 -4.15 18.08
CA VAL A 134 1.87 -4.83 18.18
C VAL A 134 2.60 -4.39 19.45
N ASN A 135 3.20 -5.36 20.16
CA ASN A 135 3.95 -5.15 21.40
C ASN A 135 3.12 -4.64 22.59
N CYS A 136 1.82 -4.96 22.64
CA CYS A 136 1.02 -4.64 23.79
C CYS A 136 1.56 -5.26 25.10
N PRO A 137 1.45 -4.56 26.25
CA PRO A 137 2.03 -5.04 27.50
C PRO A 137 1.45 -6.39 27.94
N GLY A 138 2.32 -7.39 28.11
CA GLY A 138 1.91 -8.74 28.50
C GLY A 138 1.70 -9.71 27.34
N GLU A 139 1.77 -9.21 26.10
CA GLU A 139 1.69 -10.01 24.88
C GLU A 139 3.08 -10.32 24.30
N PHE A 140 3.11 -11.04 23.18
CA PHE A 140 4.36 -11.37 22.50
C PHE A 140 5.09 -10.12 22.04
N GLN A 141 6.36 -10.04 22.41
CA GLN A 141 7.21 -8.90 22.10
C GLN A 141 8.02 -9.18 20.83
N THR A 142 8.06 -8.18 19.96
CA THR A 142 8.72 -8.19 18.66
C THR A 142 9.76 -7.07 18.59
N THR A 143 10.69 -7.18 17.66
CA THR A 143 11.54 -6.04 17.30
C THR A 143 10.85 -5.25 16.21
N ALA A 144 10.50 -4.00 16.51
CA ALA A 144 9.78 -3.12 15.61
C ALA A 144 10.62 -1.90 15.23
N VAL A 145 10.71 -1.60 13.92
CA VAL A 145 11.54 -0.51 13.38
C VAL A 145 10.79 0.22 12.28
N ALA A 146 10.76 1.54 12.38
CA ALA A 146 10.24 2.42 11.35
C ALA A 146 11.39 3.00 10.52
N MET A 147 11.24 3.06 9.19
CA MET A 147 12.20 3.69 8.27
C MET A 147 11.45 4.55 7.26
N GLY A 148 11.97 5.72 6.94
CA GLY A 148 11.31 6.68 6.07
C GLY A 148 11.40 8.09 6.65
N ASN A 149 10.69 9.03 6.04
CA ASN A 149 10.55 10.37 6.61
C ASN A 149 9.71 10.28 7.89
N PRO A 150 10.16 10.83 9.04
CA PRO A 150 9.35 10.83 10.26
C PRO A 150 7.98 11.50 10.10
N GLY A 151 7.83 12.46 9.17
CA GLY A 151 6.54 13.09 8.88
C GLY A 151 5.59 12.21 8.06
N ALA A 152 6.12 11.19 7.39
CA ALA A 152 5.36 10.20 6.63
C ALA A 152 4.93 8.99 7.48
N ILE A 153 5.21 9.02 8.79
CA ILE A 153 4.84 7.97 9.73
C ILE A 153 4.08 8.62 10.89
N GLY A 154 2.89 8.10 11.19
CA GLY A 154 2.08 8.66 12.25
C GLY A 154 0.98 7.72 12.71
N ILE A 155 0.02 8.28 13.44
CA ILE A 155 -1.16 7.59 13.91
C ILE A 155 -2.38 8.52 13.75
N ARG A 156 -3.57 7.95 13.60
CA ARG A 156 -4.82 8.72 13.49
C ARG A 156 -5.95 8.00 14.22
N ALA A 157 -6.88 8.77 14.78
CA ALA A 157 -8.09 8.25 15.43
C ALA A 157 -9.34 8.32 14.52
N LEU A 158 -9.28 9.16 13.49
CA LEU A 158 -10.41 9.52 12.64
C LEU A 158 -9.88 9.97 11.27
N PHE A 159 -10.52 9.58 10.18
CA PHE A 159 -10.27 10.11 8.84
C PHE A 159 -11.59 10.50 8.18
N GLY A 160 -11.66 11.75 7.71
CA GLY A 160 -12.92 12.33 7.27
C GLY A 160 -13.97 12.45 8.39
N PRO A 161 -15.21 12.80 8.02
CA PRO A 161 -16.31 13.03 8.95
C PRO A 161 -17.20 11.78 9.16
N THR A 162 -16.96 10.69 8.45
CA THR A 162 -17.71 9.44 8.57
C THR A 162 -16.98 8.44 9.47
N PRO A 163 -17.69 7.44 10.03
CA PRO A 163 -17.04 6.38 10.80
C PRO A 163 -16.35 5.32 9.91
N THR A 164 -16.33 5.49 8.58
CA THR A 164 -15.86 4.49 7.61
C THR A 164 -14.44 4.01 7.92
N PHE A 165 -13.58 4.95 8.34
CA PHE A 165 -12.17 4.69 8.65
C PHE A 165 -11.88 4.92 10.14
N ASN A 166 -12.82 4.55 11.00
CA ASN A 166 -12.56 4.42 12.43
C ASN A 166 -11.55 3.28 12.67
N PRO A 167 -10.80 3.34 13.80
CA PRO A 167 -9.95 2.25 14.24
C PRO A 167 -10.69 0.92 14.27
N ARG A 168 -10.01 -0.12 13.81
CA ARG A 168 -10.45 -1.52 13.77
C ARG A 168 -10.33 -2.17 15.13
N GLU A 169 -9.40 -1.69 15.95
CA GLU A 169 -9.34 -1.93 17.38
C GLU A 169 -8.95 -0.65 18.14
N GLY A 170 -9.03 -0.68 19.46
CA GLY A 170 -8.53 0.43 20.28
C GLY A 170 -9.17 1.80 20.00
N GLN A 171 -8.31 2.81 19.86
CA GLN A 171 -8.63 4.24 19.71
C GLN A 171 -7.91 4.91 18.54
N VAL A 172 -6.80 4.35 18.05
CA VAL A 172 -5.98 4.89 16.95
C VAL A 172 -5.42 3.76 16.10
N TYR A 173 -5.11 4.06 14.85
CA TYR A 173 -4.40 3.18 13.92
C TYR A 173 -3.11 3.85 13.42
N ALA A 174 -2.17 3.06 12.92
CA ALA A 174 -0.95 3.56 12.30
C ALA A 174 -1.21 4.06 10.87
N VAL A 175 -0.39 5.02 10.45
CA VAL A 175 -0.41 5.56 9.09
C VAL A 175 1.02 5.66 8.58
N ILE A 176 1.23 5.14 7.37
CA ILE A 176 2.41 5.41 6.57
C ILE A 176 2.00 6.06 5.25
N GLY A 177 2.84 6.95 4.72
CA GLY A 177 2.65 7.57 3.42
C GLY A 177 3.93 7.63 2.60
N SER A 178 3.79 7.81 1.29
CA SER A 178 4.84 8.44 0.49
C SER A 178 4.83 9.96 0.64
N GLY A 179 3.81 10.53 1.28
CA GLY A 179 3.75 11.93 1.70
C GLY A 179 3.68 12.15 3.20
N LEU A 180 3.47 13.41 3.62
CA LEU A 180 3.33 13.76 5.02
C LEU A 180 1.96 13.36 5.58
N VAL A 181 1.93 12.59 6.67
CA VAL A 181 0.68 12.15 7.33
C VAL A 181 -0.17 13.34 7.83
N ALA A 182 0.46 14.48 8.10
CA ALA A 182 -0.23 15.70 8.50
C ALA A 182 -1.17 16.24 7.39
N ASP A 183 -0.82 16.01 6.13
CA ASP A 183 -1.51 16.55 4.96
C ASP A 183 -2.88 15.90 4.71
N LEU A 184 -3.09 14.69 5.23
CA LEU A 184 -4.41 14.05 5.26
C LEU A 184 -5.50 14.90 5.94
N ASN A 185 -5.14 15.91 6.73
CA ASN A 185 -6.10 16.84 7.35
C ASN A 185 -6.35 18.13 6.55
N ASN A 186 -5.59 18.35 5.48
CA ASN A 186 -5.71 19.56 4.67
C ASN A 186 -6.90 19.41 3.72
N ALA A 187 -7.92 20.25 3.86
CA ALA A 187 -9.07 20.18 2.97
C ALA A 187 -8.71 20.60 1.54
N THR A 188 -9.06 19.78 0.55
CA THR A 188 -8.87 20.11 -0.88
C THR A 188 -9.54 21.45 -1.22
N PRO A 189 -8.79 22.43 -1.78
CA PRO A 189 -9.31 23.74 -2.15
C PRO A 189 -10.46 23.68 -3.19
N PRO A 190 -11.38 24.66 -3.20
CA PRO A 190 -12.39 24.75 -4.24
C PRO A 190 -11.76 24.93 -5.64
N GLY A 191 -12.02 23.99 -6.54
CA GLY A 191 -11.50 24.02 -7.91
C GLY A 191 -10.06 23.56 -8.04
N ASP A 192 -9.57 22.78 -7.07
CA ASP A 192 -8.24 22.15 -7.13
C ASP A 192 -8.11 21.23 -8.35
N ASN A 193 -6.87 21.01 -8.79
CA ASN A 193 -6.57 20.23 -9.98
C ASN A 193 -6.22 18.78 -9.61
N ASP A 194 -7.06 17.82 -10.00
CA ASP A 194 -6.84 16.40 -9.70
C ASP A 194 -5.50 15.85 -10.25
N ALA A 195 -4.98 16.42 -11.34
CA ALA A 195 -3.69 15.99 -11.93
C ALA A 195 -2.46 16.55 -11.20
N GLY A 196 -2.66 17.41 -10.20
CA GLY A 196 -1.61 18.08 -9.46
C GLY A 196 -2.25 18.86 -8.32
N PRO A 197 -2.80 18.13 -7.31
CA PRO A 197 -3.52 18.73 -6.20
C PRO A 197 -2.60 19.63 -5.38
N THR A 198 -3.19 20.51 -4.56
CA THR A 198 -2.46 21.47 -3.74
C THR A 198 -1.86 20.83 -2.47
N HIS A 199 -2.43 19.71 -2.02
CA HIS A 199 -2.06 18.98 -0.81
C HIS A 199 -1.85 17.51 -1.13
N CYS A 200 -1.19 16.77 -0.23
CA CYS A 200 -0.85 15.37 -0.45
C CYS A 200 -0.07 15.19 -1.77
N ASN A 201 0.99 15.99 -1.89
CA ASN A 201 1.87 16.09 -3.05
C ASN A 201 3.32 16.41 -2.63
N ASP A 202 3.77 15.78 -1.55
CA ASP A 202 5.01 16.11 -0.85
C ASP A 202 6.18 15.25 -1.33
N ASP A 203 7.18 15.89 -1.98
CA ASP A 203 8.48 15.25 -2.23
C ASP A 203 9.29 15.13 -0.92
N LEU A 204 9.48 13.91 -0.42
CA LEU A 204 10.23 13.65 0.82
C LEU A 204 11.75 13.63 0.59
N GLY A 205 12.21 13.71 -0.65
CA GLY A 205 13.58 13.98 -1.08
C GLY A 205 14.57 12.86 -0.79
N ALA A 206 15.10 12.79 0.44
CA ALA A 206 16.21 11.87 0.73
C ALA A 206 15.79 10.40 0.86
N TYR A 207 14.51 10.09 0.66
CA TYR A 207 13.92 8.77 0.90
C TYR A 207 13.75 7.93 -0.37
N ASP A 208 14.33 8.38 -1.48
CA ASP A 208 14.40 7.64 -2.74
C ASP A 208 15.31 6.41 -2.64
N LYS A 209 14.74 5.24 -2.95
CA LYS A 209 15.49 3.96 -3.03
C LYS A 209 15.94 3.65 -4.44
N GLY A 210 15.31 4.25 -5.45
CA GLY A 210 15.61 4.00 -6.85
C GLY A 210 15.23 2.57 -7.24
N ALA A 211 16.05 1.93 -8.05
CA ALA A 211 15.72 0.66 -8.69
C ALA A 211 15.79 -0.58 -7.77
N THR A 212 16.06 -0.43 -6.47
CA THR A 212 16.20 -1.56 -5.54
C THR A 212 15.51 -1.25 -4.23
N LEU A 213 14.58 -2.14 -3.83
CA LEU A 213 13.89 -2.02 -2.56
C LEU A 213 14.76 -2.52 -1.40
N PRO A 214 14.61 -1.95 -0.19
CA PRO A 214 15.27 -2.46 1.01
C PRO A 214 14.95 -3.94 1.25
N GLN A 215 15.98 -4.72 1.59
CA GLN A 215 15.79 -6.12 2.00
C GLN A 215 14.83 -6.20 3.20
N PRO A 216 13.98 -7.24 3.33
CA PRO A 216 13.96 -8.46 2.52
C PRO A 216 13.11 -8.38 1.23
N ILE A 217 12.54 -7.23 0.88
CA ILE A 217 11.66 -7.13 -0.28
C ILE A 217 12.44 -7.44 -1.57
N MET A 218 11.94 -8.40 -2.34
CA MET A 218 12.49 -8.78 -3.64
C MET A 218 11.43 -8.57 -4.72
N THR A 219 11.79 -7.89 -5.80
CA THR A 219 10.86 -7.63 -6.91
C THR A 219 10.84 -8.77 -7.92
N ASN A 220 11.81 -9.68 -7.92
CA ASN A 220 11.86 -10.78 -8.89
C ASN A 220 10.84 -11.88 -8.56
N PRO A 221 10.07 -12.37 -9.55
CA PRO A 221 9.12 -13.45 -9.35
C PRO A 221 9.86 -14.77 -9.14
N VAL A 222 9.16 -15.74 -8.54
CA VAL A 222 9.59 -17.13 -8.52
C VAL A 222 9.13 -17.86 -9.79
N GLY A 223 9.95 -18.78 -10.29
CA GLY A 223 9.64 -19.59 -11.48
C GLY A 223 8.69 -20.77 -11.19
N GLY A 224 7.55 -20.52 -10.54
CA GLY A 224 6.59 -21.55 -10.14
C GLY A 224 5.61 -21.09 -9.06
N ASP A 225 5.07 -22.06 -8.30
CA ASP A 225 4.14 -21.82 -7.18
C ASP A 225 4.79 -22.30 -5.87
N CYS A 226 5.02 -21.36 -4.94
CA CYS A 226 5.63 -21.67 -3.64
C CYS A 226 4.79 -22.62 -2.79
N THR A 227 3.47 -22.68 -2.98
CA THR A 227 2.60 -23.64 -2.26
C THR A 227 2.83 -25.08 -2.70
N GLN A 228 3.42 -25.29 -3.88
CA GLN A 228 3.68 -26.62 -4.46
C GLN A 228 5.17 -27.01 -4.37
N ASN A 229 6.06 -26.03 -4.16
CA ASN A 229 7.49 -26.26 -4.10
C ASN A 229 8.15 -25.34 -3.07
N ALA A 230 8.37 -25.87 -1.87
CA ALA A 230 9.03 -25.18 -0.78
C ALA A 230 10.46 -24.69 -1.13
N GLY A 231 11.12 -25.31 -2.13
CA GLY A 231 12.43 -24.85 -2.61
C GLY A 231 12.42 -23.50 -3.33
N LEU A 232 11.24 -22.93 -3.59
CA LEU A 232 11.08 -21.58 -4.15
C LEU A 232 11.00 -20.49 -3.07
N ILE A 233 10.67 -20.86 -1.83
CA ILE A 233 10.54 -19.92 -0.71
C ILE A 233 11.92 -19.31 -0.44
N GLY A 234 11.98 -17.99 -0.27
CA GLY A 234 13.22 -17.23 -0.10
C GLY A 234 13.99 -16.91 -1.39
N THR A 235 13.55 -17.37 -2.56
CA THR A 235 14.27 -17.15 -3.84
C THR A 235 13.77 -15.94 -4.64
N GLY A 236 12.64 -15.37 -4.25
CA GLY A 236 11.98 -14.24 -4.90
C GLY A 236 10.64 -13.93 -4.25
N ASP A 237 9.79 -13.20 -4.95
CA ASP A 237 8.40 -12.92 -4.58
C ASP A 237 7.50 -14.11 -4.95
N CYS A 238 7.10 -14.91 -3.96
CA CYS A 238 6.16 -16.02 -4.13
C CYS A 238 4.80 -15.59 -4.66
N SER A 239 4.41 -14.33 -4.50
CA SER A 239 3.12 -13.83 -5.00
C SER A 239 3.17 -13.54 -6.51
N ASN A 240 4.37 -13.29 -7.06
CA ASN A 240 4.61 -12.81 -8.42
C ASN A 240 3.86 -11.51 -8.76
N THR A 241 3.49 -10.70 -7.76
CA THR A 241 2.66 -9.50 -7.94
C THR A 241 3.50 -8.23 -8.12
N ILE A 242 4.71 -8.17 -7.55
CA ILE A 242 5.48 -6.91 -7.50
C ILE A 242 6.13 -6.56 -8.84
N GLN A 243 6.76 -7.51 -9.53
CA GLN A 243 7.70 -7.20 -10.63
C GLN A 243 7.09 -6.33 -11.73
N ASN A 244 5.90 -6.71 -12.21
CA ASN A 244 5.26 -6.03 -13.33
C ASN A 244 4.86 -4.61 -12.97
N GLN A 245 4.44 -4.38 -11.72
CA GLN A 245 4.10 -3.05 -11.24
C GLN A 245 5.37 -2.21 -11.06
N PHE A 246 6.36 -2.74 -10.36
CA PHE A 246 7.63 -2.04 -10.11
C PHE A 246 8.36 -1.67 -11.41
N ASN A 247 8.34 -2.54 -12.43
CA ASN A 247 8.97 -2.29 -13.73
C ASN A 247 8.29 -1.18 -14.55
N GLN A 248 7.06 -0.79 -14.23
CA GLN A 248 6.41 0.33 -14.92
C GLN A 248 7.07 1.66 -14.50
N GLY A 249 7.28 1.88 -13.21
CA GLY A 249 7.93 3.11 -12.71
C GLY A 249 9.46 3.05 -12.63
N THR A 250 10.04 1.86 -12.48
CA THR A 250 11.50 1.56 -12.43
C THR A 250 12.30 2.13 -11.26
N SER A 251 11.69 2.99 -10.43
CA SER A 251 12.25 3.52 -9.19
C SER A 251 11.19 3.58 -8.10
N ALA A 252 11.57 3.24 -6.87
CA ALA A 252 10.82 3.59 -5.67
C ALA A 252 11.35 4.91 -5.11
N ASN A 253 10.45 5.87 -5.00
CA ASN A 253 10.70 7.17 -4.39
C ASN A 253 9.88 7.30 -3.11
N ASP A 254 10.29 8.22 -2.23
CA ASP A 254 9.57 8.53 -0.99
C ASP A 254 9.17 7.31 -0.15
N TYR A 255 10.09 6.36 -0.09
CA TYR A 255 9.86 5.08 0.52
C TYR A 255 9.74 5.20 2.05
N THR A 256 8.63 4.68 2.56
CA THR A 256 8.34 4.59 4.00
C THR A 256 7.96 3.15 4.35
N GLU A 257 8.49 2.63 5.46
CA GLU A 257 8.12 1.31 5.97
C GLU A 257 8.00 1.22 7.50
N LEU A 258 7.13 0.30 7.92
CA LEU A 258 7.11 -0.28 9.27
C LEU A 258 7.55 -1.74 9.18
N ARG A 259 8.51 -2.13 10.01
CA ARG A 259 9.10 -3.47 10.01
C ARG A 259 8.95 -4.14 11.36
N ILE A 260 8.52 -5.39 11.35
CA ILE A 260 8.39 -6.25 12.52
C ILE A 260 9.26 -7.49 12.30
N ILE A 261 10.14 -7.77 13.24
CA ILE A 261 10.89 -9.02 13.33
C ILE A 261 10.40 -9.75 14.58
N ALA A 262 9.80 -10.92 14.38
CA ALA A 262 9.13 -11.66 15.43
C ALA A 262 9.59 -13.12 15.45
N ASN A 263 9.68 -13.71 16.64
CA ASN A 263 9.65 -15.16 16.76
C ASN A 263 8.18 -15.56 16.84
N VAL A 264 7.73 -16.41 15.93
CA VAL A 264 6.35 -16.88 15.90
C VAL A 264 6.08 -17.66 17.19
N PRO A 265 5.01 -17.35 17.93
CA PRO A 265 4.70 -18.05 19.16
C PRO A 265 4.53 -19.56 18.97
N PRO A 266 4.69 -20.35 20.04
CA PRO A 266 4.27 -21.75 20.04
C PRO A 266 2.80 -21.85 19.59
N ASP A 267 2.51 -22.85 18.76
CA ASP A 267 1.17 -23.21 18.30
C ASP A 267 0.47 -22.19 17.35
N VAL A 268 1.12 -21.07 17.03
CA VAL A 268 0.64 -20.08 16.05
C VAL A 268 1.05 -20.46 14.63
N THR A 269 0.10 -20.43 13.71
CA THR A 269 0.28 -20.86 12.31
C THR A 269 -0.11 -19.79 11.28
N SER A 270 -0.62 -18.65 11.74
CA SER A 270 -0.94 -17.51 10.89
C SER A 270 -0.89 -16.19 11.65
N PHE A 271 -0.99 -15.09 10.91
CA PHE A 271 -1.34 -13.78 11.45
C PHE A 271 -2.22 -13.04 10.45
N SER A 272 -2.90 -12.01 10.93
CA SER A 272 -3.66 -11.07 10.10
C SER A 272 -3.41 -9.62 10.52
N TYR A 273 -3.74 -8.69 9.62
CA TYR A 273 -3.84 -7.27 9.92
C TYR A 273 -4.85 -6.62 8.98
N ASP A 274 -5.42 -5.50 9.43
CA ASP A 274 -6.32 -4.69 8.63
C ASP A 274 -5.59 -3.48 8.06
N PHE A 275 -5.92 -3.10 6.83
CA PHE A 275 -5.36 -1.92 6.20
C PHE A 275 -6.33 -1.22 5.25
N ALA A 276 -6.12 0.07 4.97
CA ALA A 276 -6.83 0.80 3.92
C ALA A 276 -5.83 1.63 3.13
N PHE A 277 -5.91 1.57 1.79
CA PHE A 277 -5.01 2.27 0.88
C PHE A 277 -5.70 3.49 0.25
N PHE A 278 -4.95 4.57 0.08
CA PHE A 278 -5.41 5.84 -0.48
C PHE A 278 -4.36 6.36 -1.45
N THR A 279 -4.79 6.95 -2.56
CA THR A 279 -3.89 7.51 -3.57
C THR A 279 -4.49 8.77 -4.19
N VAL A 280 -3.69 9.83 -4.31
CA VAL A 280 -4.08 11.07 -5.01
C VAL A 280 -3.82 11.00 -6.53
N GLU A 281 -3.18 9.94 -7.01
CA GLU A 281 -2.93 9.73 -8.44
C GLU A 281 -4.21 9.42 -9.23
N TRP A 282 -5.22 8.88 -8.56
CA TRP A 282 -6.53 8.67 -9.16
C TRP A 282 -7.31 9.99 -9.28
N PRO A 283 -8.04 10.24 -10.38
CA PRO A 283 -8.24 9.35 -11.53
C PRO A 283 -7.22 9.54 -12.65
N TYR A 284 -6.39 10.58 -12.58
CA TYR A 284 -5.67 11.10 -13.74
C TYR A 284 -4.57 10.16 -14.24
N TYR A 285 -3.90 9.46 -13.32
CA TYR A 285 -2.74 8.62 -13.60
C TYR A 285 -3.07 7.12 -13.63
N ALA A 286 -4.36 6.76 -13.56
CA ALA A 286 -4.82 5.39 -13.75
C ALA A 286 -4.26 4.76 -15.03
N ASN A 287 -3.71 3.55 -14.92
CA ASN A 287 -3.03 2.83 -16.01
C ASN A 287 -1.80 3.55 -16.59
N SER A 288 -1.19 4.48 -15.86
CA SER A 288 0.08 5.11 -16.21
C SER A 288 1.26 4.46 -15.47
N GLN A 289 2.48 4.92 -15.77
CA GLN A 289 3.69 4.48 -15.07
C GLN A 289 3.86 5.12 -13.67
N TYR A 290 3.13 6.21 -13.42
CA TYR A 290 2.98 6.83 -12.11
C TYR A 290 1.87 6.05 -11.41
N ASN A 291 2.28 5.19 -10.49
CA ASN A 291 1.39 4.29 -9.77
C ASN A 291 2.06 3.85 -8.46
N ASP A 292 1.71 4.49 -7.37
CA ASP A 292 2.24 4.19 -6.05
C ASP A 292 1.86 2.77 -5.63
N MET A 293 2.73 2.17 -4.83
CA MET A 293 2.60 0.77 -4.49
C MET A 293 2.72 0.55 -2.98
N TYR A 294 1.72 -0.12 -2.43
CA TYR A 294 1.79 -0.72 -1.11
C TYR A 294 2.22 -2.18 -1.21
N VAL A 295 3.18 -2.56 -0.37
CA VAL A 295 3.67 -3.94 -0.23
C VAL A 295 3.62 -4.32 1.24
N GLY A 296 2.75 -5.28 1.56
CA GLY A 296 2.90 -6.09 2.77
C GLY A 296 3.82 -7.25 2.43
N TRP A 297 5.06 -7.26 2.90
CA TRP A 297 6.02 -8.33 2.63
C TRP A 297 6.17 -9.25 3.84
N LEU A 298 6.14 -10.56 3.60
CA LEU A 298 6.50 -11.58 4.60
C LEU A 298 7.76 -12.31 4.13
N SER A 299 8.70 -12.50 5.05
CA SER A 299 9.80 -13.46 4.95
C SER A 299 9.64 -14.50 6.05
N SER A 300 9.17 -15.69 5.69
CA SER A 300 9.02 -16.86 6.55
C SER A 300 9.43 -18.15 5.81
N GLU A 301 9.53 -19.25 6.55
CA GLU A 301 9.73 -20.62 6.07
C GLU A 301 8.50 -21.15 5.30
N VAL A 302 7.32 -20.54 5.49
CA VAL A 302 6.06 -20.90 4.80
C VAL A 302 5.83 -20.05 3.55
N TRP A 303 6.25 -18.79 3.56
CA TRP A 303 6.05 -17.84 2.47
C TRP A 303 7.13 -16.76 2.44
N THR A 304 7.64 -16.43 1.26
CA THR A 304 8.46 -15.23 1.07
C THR A 304 7.93 -14.43 -0.11
N GLY A 305 7.36 -13.26 0.13
CA GLY A 305 6.71 -12.50 -0.93
C GLY A 305 5.74 -11.44 -0.43
N ASN A 306 5.08 -10.76 -1.36
CA ASN A 306 3.94 -9.90 -1.03
C ASN A 306 2.79 -10.76 -0.46
N ILE A 307 2.09 -10.23 0.54
CA ILE A 307 0.93 -10.83 1.20
C ILE A 307 -0.33 -9.96 1.05
N SER A 308 -0.20 -8.71 0.57
CA SER A 308 -1.33 -7.83 0.24
C SER A 308 -1.44 -7.60 -1.27
N PHE A 309 -2.42 -8.25 -1.90
CA PHE A 309 -2.68 -8.14 -3.33
C PHE A 309 -4.14 -8.45 -3.64
N ASP A 310 -4.64 -7.97 -4.77
CA ASP A 310 -6.03 -8.17 -5.19
C ASP A 310 -6.30 -9.59 -5.72
N ASN A 311 -7.58 -9.90 -5.93
CA ASN A 311 -8.02 -11.20 -6.43
C ASN A 311 -7.54 -11.51 -7.86
N ASN A 312 -7.03 -10.51 -8.59
CA ASN A 312 -6.45 -10.67 -9.92
C ASN A 312 -4.92 -10.87 -9.86
N GLY A 313 -4.31 -10.84 -8.67
CA GLY A 313 -2.87 -10.94 -8.48
C GLY A 313 -2.13 -9.63 -8.77
N ASN A 314 -2.80 -8.48 -8.68
CA ASN A 314 -2.14 -7.19 -8.71
C ASN A 314 -1.77 -6.75 -7.29
N PRO A 315 -0.62 -6.10 -7.09
CA PRO A 315 -0.31 -5.50 -5.79
C PRO A 315 -1.29 -4.37 -5.50
N ILE A 316 -1.45 -4.04 -4.21
CA ILE A 316 -2.25 -2.89 -3.80
C ILE A 316 -1.58 -1.62 -4.32
N SER A 317 -2.30 -0.93 -5.21
CA SER A 317 -1.84 0.25 -5.94
C SER A 317 -3.06 0.96 -6.53
N LEU A 318 -2.87 2.06 -7.25
CA LEU A 318 -3.95 2.77 -7.95
C LEU A 318 -4.72 1.87 -8.95
N ASN A 319 -4.11 0.78 -9.42
CA ASN A 319 -4.74 -0.14 -10.37
C ASN A 319 -5.35 -1.40 -9.71
N ALA A 320 -5.32 -1.49 -8.38
CA ALA A 320 -5.88 -2.63 -7.67
C ALA A 320 -7.42 -2.65 -7.76
N SER A 321 -8.01 -3.84 -7.84
CA SER A 321 -9.47 -4.00 -7.96
C SER A 321 -10.26 -3.65 -6.69
N PHE A 322 -9.59 -3.21 -5.62
CA PHE A 322 -10.19 -2.87 -4.32
C PHE A 322 -10.45 -1.36 -4.12
N LEU A 323 -10.21 -0.52 -5.13
CA LEU A 323 -10.58 0.90 -5.06
C LEU A 323 -12.10 1.07 -5.09
N ASP A 324 -12.71 1.00 -3.91
CA ASP A 324 -14.16 1.07 -3.70
C ASP A 324 -14.65 2.52 -3.56
N PHE A 325 -13.83 3.41 -2.99
CA PHE A 325 -14.15 4.83 -2.81
C PHE A 325 -13.46 5.62 -3.92
N THR A 326 -14.20 5.92 -4.99
CA THR A 326 -13.72 6.74 -6.11
C THR A 326 -14.48 8.07 -6.13
N ASP A 327 -13.84 9.14 -5.66
CA ASP A 327 -14.50 10.43 -5.41
C ASP A 327 -14.56 11.32 -6.65
N GLN A 328 -15.14 10.84 -7.74
CA GLN A 328 -15.22 11.63 -8.96
C GLN A 328 -15.99 12.95 -8.73
N GLY A 329 -15.28 14.08 -8.75
CA GLY A 329 -15.88 15.40 -8.56
C GLY A 329 -16.08 15.84 -7.10
N GLY A 330 -15.50 15.13 -6.11
CA GLY A 330 -15.38 15.64 -4.75
C GLY A 330 -16.66 15.59 -3.92
N GLY A 331 -17.52 14.59 -4.15
CA GLY A 331 -18.83 14.43 -3.51
C GLY A 331 -18.90 13.36 -2.43
N LEU A 332 -17.89 12.51 -2.26
CA LEU A 332 -17.86 11.47 -1.24
C LEU A 332 -17.69 12.08 0.16
N GLN A 333 -18.57 11.67 1.08
CA GLN A 333 -18.58 12.21 2.43
C GLN A 333 -17.37 11.69 3.21
N GLU A 334 -16.89 10.49 2.89
CA GLU A 334 -15.74 9.82 3.49
C GLU A 334 -14.46 10.65 3.35
N PHE A 335 -14.30 11.40 2.25
CA PHE A 335 -13.12 12.24 1.99
C PHE A 335 -13.40 13.74 2.22
N ALA A 336 -14.59 14.10 2.68
CA ALA A 336 -14.94 15.51 2.87
C ALA A 336 -14.04 16.17 3.93
N GLY A 337 -13.39 17.28 3.55
CA GLY A 337 -12.50 18.02 4.45
C GLY A 337 -11.10 17.44 4.61
N THR A 338 -10.72 16.46 3.78
CA THR A 338 -9.36 15.91 3.70
C THR A 338 -8.73 16.23 2.34
N CYS A 339 -7.45 15.89 2.15
CA CYS A 339 -6.77 16.06 0.87
C CYS A 339 -7.20 15.01 -0.15
N MET A 340 -7.82 13.91 0.30
CA MET A 340 -8.25 12.80 -0.55
C MET A 340 -9.57 13.09 -1.29
N ARG A 341 -10.17 14.25 -1.07
CA ARG A 341 -11.34 14.67 -1.84
C ARG A 341 -10.95 14.78 -3.31
N GLN A 342 -11.80 14.28 -4.20
CA GLN A 342 -11.54 14.11 -5.65
C GLN A 342 -10.68 12.89 -6.04
N HIS A 343 -10.22 12.11 -5.07
CA HIS A 343 -9.27 11.01 -5.28
C HIS A 343 -9.88 9.65 -4.91
N ALA A 344 -9.03 8.63 -4.70
CA ALA A 344 -9.52 7.28 -4.42
C ALA A 344 -8.90 6.61 -3.19
N GLY A 345 -9.62 5.63 -2.67
CA GLY A 345 -9.12 4.70 -1.68
C GLY A 345 -9.91 3.40 -1.64
N THR A 346 -9.40 2.44 -0.88
CA THR A 346 -10.06 1.16 -0.63
C THR A 346 -11.00 1.26 0.57
N SER A 347 -11.90 0.30 0.71
CA SER A 347 -12.44 -0.03 2.03
C SER A 347 -11.33 -0.58 2.94
N TRP A 348 -11.62 -0.77 4.23
CA TRP A 348 -10.73 -1.59 5.05
C TRP A 348 -10.65 -2.99 4.44
N LEU A 349 -9.44 -3.47 4.25
CA LEU A 349 -9.08 -4.80 3.78
C LEU A 349 -8.41 -5.54 4.93
N SER A 350 -8.58 -6.87 5.00
CA SER A 350 -7.82 -7.74 5.89
C SER A 350 -6.88 -8.60 5.08
N THR A 351 -5.61 -8.65 5.47
CA THR A 351 -4.64 -9.62 4.94
C THR A 351 -4.40 -10.70 5.98
N THR A 352 -4.45 -11.97 5.56
CA THR A 352 -4.07 -13.13 6.39
C THR A 352 -2.97 -13.92 5.71
N ALA A 353 -1.91 -14.27 6.45
CA ALA A 353 -0.76 -15.02 5.95
C ALA A 353 -0.34 -16.15 6.90
N GLY A 354 0.15 -17.25 6.31
CA GLY A 354 0.61 -18.42 7.04
C GLY A 354 2.06 -18.30 7.52
N VAL A 355 2.34 -18.87 8.69
CA VAL A 355 3.66 -18.96 9.32
C VAL A 355 3.82 -20.32 10.02
N ALA A 356 5.05 -20.71 10.33
CA ALA A 356 5.39 -21.91 11.07
C ALA A 356 5.61 -21.58 12.56
N PRO A 357 5.06 -22.37 13.50
CA PRO A 357 5.31 -22.19 14.92
C PRO A 357 6.82 -22.17 15.26
N GLY A 358 7.26 -21.19 16.04
CA GLY A 358 8.63 -21.08 16.55
C GLY A 358 9.68 -20.57 15.56
N GLU A 359 9.33 -20.30 14.30
CA GLU A 359 10.26 -19.70 13.34
C GLU A 359 10.52 -18.21 13.65
N GLN A 360 11.54 -17.62 13.01
CA GLN A 360 11.70 -16.17 12.98
C GLN A 360 11.21 -15.62 11.66
N ILE A 361 10.26 -14.68 11.71
CA ILE A 361 9.72 -14.00 10.54
C ILE A 361 10.14 -12.54 10.50
N THR A 362 10.15 -11.97 9.29
CA THR A 362 10.16 -10.52 9.07
C THR A 362 8.93 -10.11 8.28
N ILE A 363 8.16 -9.17 8.82
CA ILE A 363 7.03 -8.52 8.17
C ILE A 363 7.43 -7.08 7.87
N VAL A 364 7.18 -6.61 6.65
CA VAL A 364 7.41 -5.21 6.25
C VAL A 364 6.14 -4.67 5.63
N PHE A 365 5.63 -3.56 6.14
CA PHE A 365 4.59 -2.75 5.52
C PHE A 365 5.27 -1.57 4.86
N ALA A 366 5.34 -1.54 3.54
CA ALA A 366 6.07 -0.52 2.78
C ALA A 366 5.15 0.18 1.79
N ILE A 367 5.32 1.49 1.67
CA ILE A 367 4.67 2.33 0.67
C ILE A 367 5.73 3.18 -0.02
N MET A 368 5.54 3.42 -1.32
CA MET A 368 6.47 4.18 -2.14
C MET A 368 5.75 4.71 -3.38
N ASP A 369 6.25 5.84 -3.88
CA ASP A 369 5.90 6.31 -5.20
C ASP A 369 6.69 5.54 -6.25
N LEU A 370 6.05 5.32 -7.40
CA LEU A 370 6.73 4.75 -8.55
C LEU A 370 6.95 5.81 -9.62
N SER A 371 8.14 5.81 -10.21
CA SER A 371 8.58 6.72 -11.28
C SER A 371 8.96 8.14 -10.83
N ASP A 372 8.11 8.84 -10.08
CA ASP A 372 8.41 10.16 -9.50
C ASP A 372 8.10 10.21 -8.00
N SER A 373 8.16 11.40 -7.39
CA SER A 373 8.04 11.68 -5.95
C SER A 373 7.01 12.80 -5.68
N ILE A 374 6.00 12.92 -6.55
CA ILE A 374 5.17 14.14 -6.61
C ILE A 374 3.82 13.96 -5.93
N LEU A 375 3.17 12.82 -6.11
CA LEU A 375 1.80 12.61 -5.65
C LEU A 375 1.79 11.49 -4.62
N ASP A 376 1.12 11.73 -3.51
CA ASP A 376 1.23 10.86 -2.37
C ASP A 376 0.16 9.77 -2.34
N SER A 377 0.55 8.64 -1.79
CA SER A 377 -0.34 7.59 -1.32
C SER A 377 -0.15 7.35 0.18
N TYR A 378 -1.17 6.77 0.80
CA TYR A 378 -1.22 6.50 2.23
C TYR A 378 -1.80 5.13 2.51
N VAL A 379 -1.31 4.48 3.56
CA VAL A 379 -1.85 3.23 4.09
C VAL A 379 -2.15 3.41 5.56
N PHE A 380 -3.39 3.11 5.94
CA PHE A 380 -3.78 2.93 7.34
C PHE A 380 -3.55 1.48 7.72
N LEU A 381 -3.00 1.21 8.90
CA LEU A 381 -2.65 -0.13 9.38
C LEU A 381 -3.15 -0.30 10.80
N ASP A 382 -3.86 -1.39 11.07
CA ASP A 382 -4.48 -1.65 12.37
C ASP A 382 -4.71 -3.15 12.62
N ASN A 383 -5.10 -3.51 13.84
CA ASN A 383 -5.68 -4.81 14.17
C ASN A 383 -4.78 -6.01 13.82
N PHE A 384 -3.50 -5.95 14.21
CA PHE A 384 -2.58 -7.06 14.04
C PHE A 384 -2.93 -8.19 15.01
N GLN A 385 -3.21 -9.38 14.48
CA GLN A 385 -3.59 -10.54 15.29
C GLN A 385 -2.78 -11.77 14.90
N TRP A 386 -2.37 -12.56 15.90
CA TRP A 386 -1.90 -13.92 15.68
C TRP A 386 -3.09 -14.85 15.40
N GLY A 387 -2.85 -15.92 14.65
CA GLY A 387 -3.87 -16.89 14.25
C GLY A 387 -3.39 -18.34 14.32
N CYS A 388 -4.36 -19.25 14.39
CA CYS A 388 -4.15 -20.70 14.54
C CYS A 388 -4.59 -21.50 13.32
N GLU A 389 -5.23 -20.83 12.36
CA GLU A 389 -5.70 -21.47 11.14
C GLU A 389 -4.53 -21.52 10.17
N ALA A 390 -4.13 -22.74 9.80
CA ALA A 390 -3.08 -22.95 8.81
C ALA A 390 -3.56 -22.40 7.46
N MET A 391 -2.77 -21.48 6.90
CA MET A 391 -3.09 -20.84 5.63
C MET A 391 -2.27 -21.45 4.49
N GLY A 392 -2.88 -21.57 3.32
CA GLY A 392 -2.17 -21.84 2.08
C GLY A 392 -1.49 -20.57 1.56
N LYS A 393 -1.95 -20.09 0.40
CA LYS A 393 -1.52 -18.79 -0.13
C LYS A 393 -2.08 -17.66 0.78
N PRO A 394 -1.34 -16.56 0.99
CA PRO A 394 -1.89 -15.36 1.60
C PRO A 394 -3.14 -14.87 0.87
N MET A 395 -4.04 -14.26 1.62
CA MET A 395 -5.30 -13.74 1.10
C MET A 395 -5.51 -12.31 1.57
N THR A 396 -6.15 -11.50 0.72
CA THR A 396 -6.61 -10.14 1.06
C THR A 396 -8.06 -10.01 0.65
N GLU A 397 -8.90 -9.53 1.55
CA GLU A 397 -10.33 -9.36 1.29
C GLU A 397 -10.90 -8.12 2.00
N PRO A 398 -11.99 -7.52 1.50
CA PRO A 398 -12.69 -6.46 2.22
C PRO A 398 -13.19 -6.93 3.58
N VAL A 399 -13.04 -6.08 4.59
CA VAL A 399 -13.59 -6.34 5.92
C VAL A 399 -15.11 -6.17 5.88
N GLY A 400 -15.83 -7.19 6.34
CA GLY A 400 -17.30 -7.28 6.29
C GLY A 400 -18.06 -6.43 7.31
#